data_AF-A0A529YHN7-F1
#
_entry.id   AF-A0A529YHN7-F1
#
_cell.length_a   1.000
_cell.length_b   1.000
_cell.length_c   1.000
_cell.angle_alpha   90.00
_cell.angle_beta   90.00
_cell.angle_gamma   90.00
#
_symmetry.space_group_name_H-M   'P 1'
#
loop_
_entity.id
_entity.type
_entity.pdbx_description
1 polymer ?
#
loop_
_entity_poly.entity_id
_entity_poly.type
_entity_poly.pdbx_seq_one_letter_code
_entity_poly.pdbx_strand_id
1 'polypeptide(L)'
;IRGALLKPGAHVDLVGGFTPTMRESDDDAIRRARVYVDTRSGATKEAGDIVQPLASGVLKPDAIIADLHELARGEKAGRQGDGEITLFKSVGAALEDLAAGIAVYKALKR
;
A
#
# COMPACT_ATOMS: atom_id res chain seq x y z
N ILE A 1 11.17 -7.55 4.97
CA ILE A 1 11.86 -6.84 3.87
C ILE A 1 12.82 -5.82 4.48
N ARG A 2 14.10 -5.90 4.12
CA ARG A 2 15.08 -4.88 4.49
C ARG A 2 15.29 -3.93 3.33
N GLY A 3 15.09 -2.63 3.53
CA GLY A 3 15.17 -1.61 2.49
C GLY A 3 16.48 -1.70 1.72
N ALA A 4 17.60 -1.83 2.44
CA ALA A 4 18.95 -1.96 1.90
C ALA A 4 19.09 -3.04 0.81
N LEU A 5 18.27 -4.10 0.84
CA LEU A 5 18.32 -5.21 -0.12
C LEU A 5 17.47 -4.99 -1.37
N LEU A 6 16.62 -3.95 -1.40
CA LEU A 6 15.80 -3.62 -2.56
C LEU A 6 16.69 -3.05 -3.68
N LYS A 7 16.58 -3.67 -4.86
CA LYS A 7 17.21 -3.18 -6.09
C LYS A 7 16.41 -2.02 -6.69
N PRO A 8 17.06 -1.11 -7.45
CA PRO A 8 16.34 -0.12 -8.24
C PRO A 8 15.27 -0.79 -9.12
N GLY A 9 14.11 -0.15 -9.25
CA GLY A 9 12.97 -0.67 -10.03
C GLY A 9 12.08 -1.67 -9.32
N ALA A 10 12.41 -2.12 -8.10
CA ALA A 10 11.59 -3.08 -7.38
C ALA A 10 10.17 -2.56 -7.09
N HIS A 11 9.19 -3.45 -7.20
CA HIS A 11 7.85 -3.27 -6.63
C HIS A 11 7.70 -4.23 -5.45
N VAL A 12 7.10 -3.74 -4.36
CA VAL A 12 6.92 -4.50 -3.12
C VAL A 12 5.46 -4.41 -2.70
N ASP A 13 4.80 -5.55 -2.65
CA ASP A 13 3.47 -5.70 -2.06
C ASP A 13 3.60 -6.16 -0.60
N LEU A 14 3.07 -5.35 0.32
CA LEU A 14 3.01 -5.65 1.74
C LEU A 14 1.55 -5.92 2.13
N VAL A 15 1.20 -7.18 2.38
CA VAL A 15 -0.19 -7.61 2.60
C VAL A 15 -0.42 -8.27 3.97
N GLY A 16 0.65 -8.70 4.64
CA GLY A 16 0.56 -9.44 5.90
C GLY A 16 0.48 -8.57 7.17
N GLY A 17 0.99 -7.34 7.15
CA GLY A 17 0.90 -6.42 8.29
C GLY A 17 -0.48 -5.76 8.43
N PHE A 18 -1.39 -6.30 9.25
CA PHE A 18 -2.77 -5.79 9.43
C PHE A 18 -3.06 -5.28 10.86
N THR A 19 -2.06 -5.20 11.73
CA THR A 19 -2.19 -4.56 13.05
C THR A 19 -1.10 -3.51 13.26
N PRO A 20 -1.33 -2.49 14.12
CA PRO A 20 -0.38 -1.38 14.28
C PRO A 20 1.04 -1.81 14.69
N THR A 21 1.18 -2.98 15.31
CA THR A 21 2.47 -3.53 15.74
C THR A 21 3.10 -4.46 14.71
N MET A 22 2.31 -5.03 13.79
CA MET A 22 2.79 -5.94 12.75
C MET A 22 3.30 -5.17 11.53
N ARG A 23 4.57 -5.38 11.20
CA ARG A 23 5.21 -4.84 10.00
C ARG A 23 6.05 -5.90 9.31
N GLU A 24 6.07 -5.84 7.99
CA GLU A 24 6.82 -6.75 7.12
C GLU A 24 8.08 -6.09 6.58
N SER A 25 8.19 -4.76 6.62
CA SER A 25 9.29 -3.97 6.07
C SER A 25 9.96 -3.08 7.12
N ASP A 26 11.23 -2.71 6.95
CA ASP A 26 11.90 -1.73 7.80
C ASP A 26 11.71 -0.27 7.30
N ASP A 27 12.17 0.69 8.10
CA ASP A 27 12.02 2.12 7.78
C ASP A 27 12.81 2.53 6.53
N ASP A 28 13.86 1.78 6.18
CA ASP A 28 14.62 2.03 4.96
C ASP A 28 13.81 1.68 3.72
N ALA A 29 12.99 0.62 3.75
CA ALA A 29 12.09 0.30 2.66
C ALA A 29 11.08 1.44 2.43
N ILE A 30 10.51 1.99 3.50
CA ILE A 30 9.54 3.10 3.44
C ILE A 30 10.20 4.38 2.93
N ARG A 31 11.40 4.72 3.43
CA ARG A 31 12.13 5.93 3.03
C ARG A 31 12.54 5.93 1.56
N ARG A 32 12.90 4.76 1.02
CA ARG A 32 13.40 4.60 -0.35
C ARG A 32 12.29 4.42 -1.39
N ALA A 33 11.10 4.05 -0.96
CA ALA A 33 9.99 3.74 -1.85
C ALA A 33 9.04 4.92 -2.04
N ARG A 34 8.39 4.95 -3.20
CA ARG A 34 7.12 5.66 -3.38
C ARG A 34 6.02 4.80 -2.74
N VAL A 35 5.38 5.35 -1.72
CA VAL A 35 4.40 4.62 -0.90
C VAL A 35 2.99 4.82 -1.45
N TYR A 36 2.31 3.72 -1.67
CA TYR A 36 0.92 3.61 -2.10
C TYR A 36 0.16 2.72 -1.12
N VAL A 37 -1.14 2.92 -0.96
CA VAL A 37 -1.96 2.18 -0.01
C VAL A 37 -3.27 1.72 -0.64
N ASP A 38 -3.93 0.71 -0.08
CA ASP A 38 -5.29 0.34 -0.50
C ASP A 38 -6.30 1.44 -0.17
N THR A 39 -6.34 1.84 1.09
CA THR A 39 -7.12 2.96 1.61
C THR A 39 -6.26 3.77 2.57
N ARG A 40 -6.36 5.10 2.51
CA ARG A 40 -5.62 5.96 3.44
C ARG A 40 -6.03 5.73 4.88
N SER A 41 -7.33 5.58 5.17
CA SER A 41 -7.80 5.38 6.55
C SER A 41 -7.35 4.05 7.13
N GLY A 42 -7.44 2.94 6.37
CA GLY A 42 -7.04 1.62 6.85
C GLY A 42 -5.54 1.56 7.11
N ALA A 43 -4.74 1.90 6.09
CA ALA A 43 -3.28 1.84 6.20
C ALA A 43 -2.72 2.73 7.32
N THR A 44 -3.25 3.94 7.52
CA THR A 44 -2.73 4.86 8.56
C THR A 44 -3.19 4.54 9.98
N LYS A 45 -4.10 3.58 10.17
CA LYS A 45 -4.60 3.16 11.49
C LYS A 45 -4.21 1.73 11.84
N GLU A 46 -4.11 0.85 10.85
CA GLU A 46 -4.04 -0.60 11.06
C GLU A 46 -2.72 -1.19 10.58
N ALA A 47 -2.06 -0.67 9.54
CA ALA A 47 -0.82 -1.25 9.05
C ALA A 47 0.38 -0.79 9.86
N GLY A 48 1.04 -1.67 10.63
CA GLY A 48 2.28 -1.32 11.33
C GLY A 48 3.41 -0.87 10.39
N ASP A 49 3.42 -1.34 9.15
CA ASP A 49 4.31 -0.86 8.07
C ASP A 49 4.14 0.63 7.74
N ILE A 50 3.02 1.26 8.13
CA ILE A 50 2.70 2.68 7.85
C ILE A 50 2.55 3.47 9.16
N VAL A 51 1.81 2.94 10.13
CA VAL A 51 1.58 3.56 11.44
C VAL A 51 2.89 3.86 12.16
N GLN A 52 3.84 2.92 12.17
CA GLN A 52 5.10 3.10 12.90
C GLN A 52 6.02 4.13 12.23
N PRO A 53 6.21 4.12 10.89
CA PRO A 53 6.91 5.19 10.20
C PRO A 53 6.28 6.57 10.34
N LEU A 54 4.93 6.66 10.38
CA LEU A 54 4.24 7.92 10.65
C LEU A 54 4.53 8.43 12.07
N ALA A 55 4.43 7.55 13.07
CA ALA A 55 4.67 7.90 14.47
C ALA A 55 6.13 8.31 14.74
N SER A 56 7.09 7.70 14.05
CA SER A 56 8.52 8.01 14.15
C SER A 56 8.96 9.19 13.26
N GLY A 57 8.08 9.70 12.39
CA GLY A 57 8.38 10.77 11.45
C GLY A 57 9.20 10.36 10.22
N VAL A 58 9.48 9.06 10.03
CA VAL A 58 10.10 8.51 8.82
C VAL A 58 9.22 8.71 7.60
N LEU A 59 7.90 8.57 7.77
CA LEU A 59 6.89 8.85 6.77
C LEU A 59 6.07 10.06 7.22
N LYS A 60 5.76 10.96 6.28
CA LYS A 60 4.76 12.02 6.51
C LYS A 60 3.43 11.58 5.88
N PRO A 61 2.26 11.95 6.45
CA PRO A 61 0.97 11.62 5.84
C PRO A 61 0.87 12.02 4.37
N ASP A 62 1.36 13.22 4.03
CA ASP A 62 1.34 13.76 2.66
C ASP A 62 2.35 13.08 1.71
N ALA A 63 3.26 12.24 2.23
CA ALA A 63 4.20 11.46 1.43
C ALA A 63 3.59 10.14 0.93
N ILE A 64 2.40 9.75 1.39
CA ILE A 64 1.62 8.67 0.78
C ILE A 64 1.06 9.20 -0.54
N ILE A 65 1.59 8.69 -1.65
CA ILE A 65 1.39 9.25 -2.99
C ILE A 65 -0.06 9.16 -3.43
N ALA A 66 -0.67 7.99 -3.28
CA ALA A 66 -2.04 7.71 -3.68
C ALA A 66 -2.59 6.48 -2.95
N ASP A 67 -3.92 6.42 -2.85
CA ASP A 67 -4.61 5.16 -2.62
C ASP A 67 -5.08 4.50 -3.93
N LEU A 68 -5.65 3.29 -3.85
CA LEU A 68 -6.14 2.58 -5.04
C LEU A 68 -7.27 3.33 -5.76
N HIS A 69 -8.07 4.14 -5.06
CA HIS A 69 -9.13 4.91 -5.68
C HIS A 69 -8.56 5.99 -6.60
N GLU A 70 -7.62 6.79 -6.09
CA GLU A 70 -6.92 7.82 -6.85
C GLU A 70 -6.14 7.23 -8.04
N LEU A 71 -5.50 6.05 -7.85
CA LEU A 71 -4.78 5.35 -8.92
C LEU A 71 -5.71 4.82 -10.01
N ALA A 72 -6.79 4.13 -9.64
CA ALA A 72 -7.73 3.53 -10.58
C ALA A 72 -8.45 4.59 -11.45
N ARG A 73 -8.58 5.81 -10.94
CA ARG A 73 -9.16 6.95 -11.66
C ARG A 73 -8.15 7.78 -12.46
N GLY A 74 -6.85 7.47 -12.34
CA GLY A 74 -5.79 8.23 -12.99
C GLY A 74 -5.59 9.63 -12.39
N GLU A 75 -6.07 9.88 -11.18
CA GLU A 75 -5.94 11.17 -10.48
C GLU A 75 -4.53 11.36 -9.92
N LYS A 76 -3.87 10.24 -9.62
CA LYS A 76 -2.46 10.19 -9.22
C LYS A 76 -1.70 9.24 -10.11
N ALA A 77 -0.46 9.60 -10.37
CA ALA A 77 0.41 8.81 -11.20
C ALA A 77 1.08 7.68 -10.38
N GLY A 78 1.16 6.49 -10.99
CA GLY A 78 1.91 5.35 -10.45
C GLY A 78 3.42 5.58 -10.55
N ARG A 79 4.16 4.52 -10.89
CA ARG A 79 5.59 4.59 -11.20
C ARG A 79 5.87 5.67 -12.25
N GLN A 80 6.84 6.55 -11.98
CA GLN A 80 7.30 7.63 -12.86
C GLN A 80 8.66 7.33 -13.50
N GLY A 81 9.38 6.30 -13.04
CA GLY A 81 10.63 5.87 -13.66
C GLY A 81 11.03 4.44 -13.34
N ASP A 82 11.88 3.88 -14.22
CA ASP A 82 12.33 2.48 -14.15
C ASP A 82 13.19 2.19 -12.92
N GLY A 83 13.88 3.19 -12.39
CA GLY A 83 14.72 3.06 -11.19
C GLY A 83 13.95 3.16 -9.87
N GLU A 84 12.71 3.64 -9.88
CA GLU A 84 11.96 3.90 -8.65
C GLU A 84 11.66 2.60 -7.89
N ILE A 85 11.73 2.65 -6.56
CA ILE A 85 11.14 1.59 -5.75
C ILE A 85 9.71 2.01 -5.46
N THR A 86 8.76 1.12 -5.68
CA THR A 86 7.35 1.34 -5.36
C THR A 86 6.92 0.35 -4.30
N LEU A 87 6.19 0.80 -3.29
CA LEU A 87 5.73 -0.02 -2.18
C LEU A 87 4.23 0.18 -2.04
N PHE A 88 3.48 -0.89 -2.18
CA PHE A 88 2.05 -0.92 -1.97
C PHE A 88 1.75 -1.61 -0.63
N LYS A 89 0.98 -0.95 0.24
CA LYS A 89 0.51 -1.53 1.49
C LYS A 89 -0.98 -1.79 1.44
N SER A 90 -1.38 -3.04 1.71
CA SER A 90 -2.77 -3.42 1.90
C SER A 90 -3.02 -3.95 3.30
N VAL A 91 -4.17 -3.56 3.85
CA VAL A 91 -4.82 -4.14 5.05
C VAL A 91 -6.16 -4.80 4.71
N GLY A 92 -6.67 -4.58 3.50
CA GLY A 92 -7.94 -5.07 2.99
C GLY A 92 -9.04 -4.02 3.08
N ALA A 93 -9.91 -3.98 2.07
CA ALA A 93 -11.07 -3.10 2.07
C ALA A 93 -12.35 -3.90 1.76
N ALA A 94 -13.42 -3.71 2.55
CA ALA A 94 -14.70 -4.40 2.34
C ALA A 94 -15.32 -4.16 0.94
N LEU A 95 -14.90 -3.09 0.25
CA LEU A 95 -15.27 -2.84 -1.14
C LEU A 95 -14.77 -3.95 -2.08
N GLU A 96 -13.58 -4.50 -1.83
CA GLU A 96 -12.95 -5.56 -2.60
C GLU A 96 -13.79 -6.85 -2.49
N ASP A 97 -14.19 -7.21 -1.26
CA ASP A 97 -15.07 -8.34 -0.98
C ASP A 97 -16.43 -8.19 -1.67
N LEU A 98 -17.05 -7.01 -1.56
CA LEU A 98 -18.34 -6.73 -2.19
C LEU A 98 -18.24 -6.82 -3.72
N ALA A 99 -17.19 -6.25 -4.32
CA ALA A 99 -16.96 -6.31 -5.75
C ALA A 99 -16.81 -7.76 -6.23
N ALA A 100 -16.03 -8.57 -5.52
CA ALA A 100 -15.87 -9.99 -5.81
C ALA A 100 -17.20 -10.75 -5.67
N GLY A 101 -17.96 -10.49 -4.59
CA GLY A 101 -19.27 -11.09 -4.35
C GLY A 101 -20.28 -10.78 -5.46
N ILE A 102 -20.34 -9.53 -5.93
CA ILE A 102 -21.17 -9.12 -7.07
C ILE A 102 -20.76 -9.86 -8.35
N ALA A 103 -19.45 -9.97 -8.61
CA ALA A 103 -18.94 -10.65 -9.80
C ALA A 103 -19.34 -12.13 -9.81
N VAL A 104 -19.15 -12.85 -8.69
CA VAL A 104 -19.56 -14.25 -8.53
C VAL A 104 -21.07 -14.40 -8.67
N TYR A 105 -21.87 -13.57 -8.00
CA TYR A 105 -23.32 -13.61 -8.09
C TYR A 105 -23.83 -13.45 -9.52
N LYS A 106 -23.30 -12.48 -10.26
CA LYS A 106 -23.65 -12.25 -11.67
C LYS A 106 -23.25 -13.43 -12.56
N ALA A 107 -22.11 -14.05 -12.31
CA ALA A 107 -21.65 -15.23 -13.06
C ALA A 107 -22.55 -16.46 -12.85
N LEU A 108 -23.17 -16.60 -11.67
CA LEU A 108 -24.07 -17.71 -11.34
C LEU A 108 -25.53 -17.48 -11.78
N LYS A 109 -25.96 -16.21 -11.92
CA LYS A 109 -27.30 -15.82 -12.37
C LYS A 109 -27.50 -15.88 -13.89
N ARG A 110 -26.79 -16.78 -14.57
CA ARG A 110 -27.05 -17.11 -15.99
C ARG A 110 -28.45 -17.69 -16.16
#